data_AF-A0A9P1E1S6-F1
#
_entry.id   AF-A0A9P1E1S6-F1
#
_cell.length_a   1.000
_cell.length_b   1.000
_cell.length_c   1.000
_cell.angle_alpha   90.00
_cell.angle_beta   90.00
_cell.angle_gamma   90.00
#
_symmetry.space_group_name_H-M   'P 1'
#
loop_
_entity.id
_entity.type
_entity.pdbx_description
1 polymer ?
#
loop_
_entity_poly.entity_id
_entity_poly.type
_entity_poly.pdbx_seq_one_letter_code
_entity_poly.pdbx_strand_id
1 'polypeptide(L)'
;MLITLVSEEKKNMAKQKRKELGVSCMLNTEVGAVLAVIHRSPETNAHFFPPEERYDTHISQSLKSLRALIFNPQQEWCNLDPSLYLLPFLDVIQSGDVPAAATGVALSSVFKILKLEIFDHRTPGAREAINSAVAAVTSCRLEKTDPASVDAIMMKILQVLGAIMAHPASIWLTDQAVCTVVNSCFQVVQQSAGRGGDLLQRSARFTMHELIYTVYSRLPEVEPSEWENSESDSEDTVMDDLGGYGIRAAVDIFHFLCSLLNVMEGMEPDGMPYQTPDESIQLFSLLLINSAIELSGDSIGMHPKMMRMIQDDLFHHLVHYGSCSKPLVLSMICSIVLNLYHFLPRSMRLQLEAF
;
A
#
# COMPACT_ATOMS: atom_id res chain seq x y z
N MET A 1 37.21 -1.87 34.28
CA MET A 1 36.25 -1.03 33.53
C MET A 1 36.56 -1.00 32.03
N LEU A 2 37.78 -0.64 31.59
CA LEU A 2 38.13 -0.70 30.14
C LEU A 2 38.08 -2.12 29.53
N ILE A 3 38.58 -3.15 30.22
CA ILE A 3 38.60 -4.53 29.68
C ILE A 3 37.18 -5.10 29.51
N THR A 4 36.27 -4.77 30.43
CA THR A 4 34.87 -5.16 30.34
C THR A 4 34.16 -4.47 29.17
N LEU A 5 34.41 -3.17 28.95
CA LEU A 5 33.86 -2.42 27.81
C LEU A 5 34.34 -2.97 26.45
N VAL A 6 35.64 -3.26 26.31
CA VAL A 6 36.20 -3.85 25.07
C VAL A 6 35.66 -5.26 24.81
N SER A 7 35.43 -6.05 25.85
CA SER A 7 34.81 -7.38 25.73
C SER A 7 33.34 -7.28 25.31
N GLU A 8 32.63 -6.25 25.75
CA GLU A 8 31.22 -6.01 25.45
C GLU A 8 31.04 -5.50 24.02
N GLU A 9 31.90 -4.58 23.56
CA GLU A 9 31.98 -4.14 22.17
C GLU A 9 32.28 -5.31 21.21
N LYS A 10 33.26 -6.17 21.53
CA LYS A 10 33.57 -7.35 20.69
C LYS A 10 32.39 -8.31 20.57
N LYS A 11 31.63 -8.51 21.65
CA LYS A 11 30.41 -9.34 21.64
C LYS A 11 29.31 -8.72 20.77
N ASN A 12 29.11 -7.40 20.86
CA ASN A 12 28.12 -6.69 20.05
C ASN A 12 28.48 -6.74 18.56
N MET A 13 29.75 -6.52 18.21
CA MET A 13 30.24 -6.65 16.82
C MET A 13 30.05 -8.06 16.25
N ALA A 14 30.31 -9.09 17.05
CA ALA A 14 30.09 -10.48 16.61
C ALA A 14 28.60 -10.80 16.42
N LYS A 15 27.71 -10.24 17.25
CA LYS A 15 26.26 -10.39 17.12
C LYS A 15 25.74 -9.70 15.86
N GLN A 16 26.23 -8.50 15.58
CA GLN A 16 25.87 -7.72 14.39
C GLN A 16 26.28 -8.45 13.10
N LYS A 17 27.54 -8.92 13.02
CA LYS A 17 28.02 -9.71 11.87
C LYS A 17 27.22 -10.99 11.62
N ARG A 18 26.76 -11.67 12.69
CA ARG A 18 25.87 -12.84 12.56
C ARG A 18 24.49 -12.48 12.01
N LYS A 19 23.94 -11.32 12.42
CA LYS A 19 22.67 -10.81 11.89
C LYS A 19 22.80 -10.51 10.40
N GLU A 20 23.86 -9.82 9.99
CA GLU A 20 24.15 -9.50 8.58
C GLU A 20 24.35 -10.75 7.71
N LEU A 21 25.06 -11.76 8.23
CA LEU A 21 25.19 -13.05 7.55
C LEU A 21 23.84 -13.75 7.39
N GLY A 22 22.97 -13.68 8.41
CA GLY A 22 21.61 -14.22 8.34
C GLY A 22 20.78 -13.58 7.23
N VAL A 23 20.84 -12.25 7.11
CA VAL A 23 20.16 -11.50 6.04
C VAL A 23 20.73 -11.85 4.67
N SER A 24 22.06 -11.96 4.55
CA SER A 24 22.74 -12.34 3.31
C SER A 24 22.32 -13.74 2.84
N CYS A 25 22.26 -14.72 3.77
CA CYS A 25 21.77 -16.06 3.48
C CYS A 25 20.30 -16.05 3.06
N MET A 26 19.45 -15.30 3.76
CA MET A 26 18.02 -15.15 3.42
C MET A 26 17.86 -14.63 1.99
N LEU A 27 18.55 -13.52 1.65
CA LEU A 27 18.44 -12.92 0.32
C LEU A 27 18.94 -13.87 -0.77
N ASN A 28 20.06 -14.57 -0.54
CA ASN A 28 20.55 -15.59 -1.46
C ASN A 28 19.56 -16.75 -1.64
N THR A 29 18.88 -17.18 -0.56
CA THR A 29 17.82 -18.19 -0.64
C THR A 29 16.64 -17.70 -1.48
N GLU A 30 16.21 -16.45 -1.31
CA GLU A 30 15.14 -15.87 -2.12
C GLU A 30 15.52 -15.77 -3.61
N VAL A 31 16.75 -15.33 -3.93
CA VAL A 31 17.26 -15.31 -5.31
C VAL A 31 17.25 -16.71 -5.91
N GLY A 32 17.74 -17.70 -5.16
CA GLY A 32 17.75 -19.10 -5.59
C GLY A 32 16.35 -19.66 -5.83
N ALA A 33 15.38 -19.30 -4.98
CA ALA A 33 14.00 -19.72 -5.12
C ALA A 33 13.35 -19.15 -6.39
N VAL A 34 13.54 -17.86 -6.68
CA VAL A 34 13.02 -17.24 -7.91
C VAL A 34 13.63 -17.89 -9.15
N LEU A 35 14.95 -18.02 -9.21
CA LEU A 35 15.64 -18.67 -10.33
C LEU A 35 15.17 -20.12 -10.55
N ALA A 36 14.96 -20.87 -9.47
CA ALA A 36 14.49 -22.26 -9.55
C ALA A 36 13.08 -22.36 -10.17
N VAL A 37 12.20 -21.39 -9.87
CA VAL A 37 10.84 -21.38 -10.43
C VAL A 37 10.83 -20.87 -11.88
N ILE A 38 11.65 -19.86 -12.21
CA ILE A 38 11.80 -19.39 -13.61
C ILE A 38 12.29 -20.52 -14.51
N HIS A 39 13.29 -21.29 -14.06
CA HIS A 39 13.85 -22.40 -14.85
C HIS A 39 12.90 -23.62 -14.97
N ARG A 40 11.82 -23.66 -14.19
CA ARG A 40 10.87 -24.78 -14.18
C ARG A 40 9.83 -24.58 -15.28
N SER A 41 10.24 -24.74 -16.54
CA SER A 41 9.31 -24.84 -17.68
C SER A 41 8.45 -26.12 -17.57
N PRO A 42 7.16 -26.10 -17.94
CA PRO A 42 6.35 -27.32 -17.98
C PRO A 42 6.89 -28.27 -19.04
N GLU A 43 7.45 -29.41 -18.62
CA GLU A 43 7.94 -30.50 -19.46
C GLU A 43 6.81 -31.26 -20.20
N THR A 44 5.83 -30.57 -20.80
CA THR A 44 4.65 -31.22 -21.39
C THR A 44 4.64 -31.28 -22.91
N ASN A 45 5.71 -30.92 -23.63
CA ASN A 45 5.81 -31.21 -25.08
C ASN A 45 7.25 -31.12 -25.64
N ALA A 46 8.20 -31.83 -25.04
CA ALA A 46 9.60 -31.86 -25.48
C ALA A 46 9.87 -32.65 -26.80
N HIS A 47 8.90 -32.76 -27.71
CA HIS A 47 9.04 -33.59 -28.92
C HIS A 47 8.90 -32.89 -30.28
N PHE A 48 8.57 -31.59 -30.38
CA PHE A 48 8.35 -31.03 -31.73
C PHE A 48 8.83 -29.59 -32.00
N PHE A 49 9.53 -28.91 -31.10
CA PHE A 49 10.05 -27.57 -31.40
C PHE A 49 11.55 -27.45 -31.08
N PRO A 50 12.34 -26.80 -31.96
CA PRO A 50 13.71 -26.42 -31.60
C PRO A 50 13.64 -25.47 -30.38
N PRO A 51 14.68 -25.46 -29.53
CA PRO A 51 14.67 -24.64 -28.33
C PRO A 51 14.70 -23.17 -28.77
N GLU A 52 13.57 -22.48 -28.69
CA GLU A 52 13.59 -21.03 -28.81
C GLU A 52 14.49 -20.48 -27.70
N GLU A 53 15.60 -19.89 -28.13
CA GLU A 53 16.57 -19.27 -27.25
C GLU A 53 15.96 -18.03 -26.57
N ARG A 54 15.84 -18.12 -25.24
CA ARG A 54 16.18 -17.05 -24.27
C ARG A 54 15.37 -15.74 -24.31
N TYR A 55 14.14 -15.78 -23.82
CA TYR A 55 13.52 -14.59 -23.21
C TYR A 55 13.99 -14.35 -21.76
N ASP A 56 14.50 -15.39 -21.08
CA ASP A 56 14.91 -15.39 -19.67
C ASP A 56 16.27 -14.75 -19.32
N THR A 57 16.97 -14.11 -20.28
CA THR A 57 18.38 -13.73 -20.04
C THR A 57 18.55 -12.55 -19.10
N HIS A 58 17.79 -11.45 -19.26
CA HIS A 58 18.03 -10.24 -18.47
C HIS A 58 17.67 -10.43 -16.99
N ILE A 59 16.45 -10.90 -16.70
CA ILE A 59 15.98 -11.13 -15.32
C ILE A 59 16.88 -12.17 -14.62
N SER A 60 17.17 -13.29 -15.28
CA SER A 60 18.06 -14.31 -14.71
C SER A 60 19.48 -13.79 -14.50
N GLN A 61 19.99 -12.92 -15.38
CA GLN A 61 21.30 -12.32 -15.23
C GLN A 61 21.33 -11.29 -14.09
N SER A 62 20.27 -10.48 -13.93
CA SER A 62 20.10 -9.53 -12.84
C SER A 62 20.11 -10.25 -11.49
N LEU A 63 19.31 -11.32 -11.35
CA LEU A 63 19.27 -12.18 -10.17
C LEU A 63 20.63 -12.85 -9.87
N LYS A 64 21.34 -13.35 -10.89
CA LYS A 64 22.70 -13.91 -10.72
C LYS A 64 23.72 -12.85 -10.29
N SER A 65 23.59 -11.62 -10.79
CA SER A 65 24.45 -10.49 -10.44
C SER A 65 24.23 -10.08 -8.99
N LEU A 66 22.96 -10.02 -8.54
CA LEU A 66 22.63 -9.82 -7.14
C LEU A 66 23.24 -10.90 -6.25
N ARG A 67 23.15 -12.18 -6.65
CA ARG A 67 23.78 -13.27 -5.89
C ARG A 67 25.30 -13.10 -5.75
N ALA A 68 25.97 -12.64 -6.80
CA ALA A 68 27.40 -12.35 -6.76
C ALA A 68 27.73 -11.16 -5.85
N LEU A 69 26.86 -10.14 -5.83
CA LEU A 69 26.99 -8.96 -4.97
C LEU A 69 26.90 -9.32 -3.47
N ILE A 70 25.95 -10.17 -3.08
CA ILE A 70 25.69 -10.54 -1.67
C ILE A 70 26.92 -11.13 -0.97
N PHE A 71 27.74 -11.89 -1.69
CA PHE A 71 28.93 -12.56 -1.14
C PHE A 71 30.24 -11.94 -1.63
N ASN A 72 30.21 -10.69 -2.12
CA ASN A 72 31.42 -9.99 -2.51
C ASN A 72 32.24 -9.61 -1.25
N PRO A 73 33.45 -10.16 -1.06
CA PRO A 73 34.25 -9.89 0.14
C PRO A 73 34.82 -8.45 0.18
N GLN A 74 34.78 -7.72 -0.93
CA GLN A 74 35.32 -6.36 -1.04
C GLN A 74 34.27 -5.27 -0.71
N GLN A 75 32.98 -5.61 -0.68
CA GLN A 75 31.90 -4.62 -0.60
C GLN A 75 30.72 -5.15 0.22
N GLU A 76 30.42 -4.49 1.35
CA GLU A 76 29.25 -4.81 2.16
C GLU A 76 27.97 -4.34 1.45
N TRP A 77 27.18 -5.30 0.95
CA TRP A 77 26.03 -5.02 0.11
C TRP A 77 24.89 -4.29 0.84
N CYS A 78 24.80 -4.41 2.17
CA CYS A 78 23.78 -3.76 3.00
C CYS A 78 23.95 -2.24 3.14
N ASN A 79 25.12 -1.70 2.81
CA ASN A 79 25.38 -0.25 2.81
C ASN A 79 25.15 0.38 1.42
N LEU A 80 24.67 -0.40 0.47
CA LEU A 80 24.44 0.05 -0.90
C LEU A 80 23.01 0.57 -1.07
N ASP A 81 22.79 1.25 -2.19
CA ASP A 81 21.46 1.67 -2.63
C ASP A 81 20.49 0.46 -2.62
N PRO A 82 19.36 0.54 -1.91
CA PRO A 82 18.40 -0.55 -1.81
C PRO A 82 17.87 -1.05 -3.15
N SER A 83 17.87 -0.18 -4.16
CA SER A 83 17.46 -0.50 -5.52
C SER A 83 18.29 -1.65 -6.10
N LEU A 84 19.58 -1.78 -5.74
CA LEU A 84 20.47 -2.83 -6.26
C LEU A 84 20.04 -4.24 -5.86
N TYR A 85 19.35 -4.40 -4.73
CA TYR A 85 18.85 -5.70 -4.28
C TYR A 85 17.33 -5.84 -4.32
N LEU A 86 16.58 -4.76 -4.53
CA LEU A 86 15.13 -4.80 -4.76
C LEU A 86 14.77 -4.99 -6.24
N LEU A 87 15.36 -4.20 -7.15
CA LEU A 87 15.00 -4.20 -8.57
C LEU A 87 14.98 -5.60 -9.22
N PRO A 88 15.94 -6.51 -8.95
CA PRO A 88 15.89 -7.84 -9.54
C PRO A 88 14.61 -8.64 -9.21
N PHE A 89 13.97 -8.38 -8.07
CA PHE A 89 12.67 -8.97 -7.72
C PHE A 89 11.50 -8.16 -8.29
N LEU A 90 11.62 -6.82 -8.32
CA LEU A 90 10.59 -5.94 -8.89
C LEU A 90 10.42 -6.20 -10.40
N ASP A 91 11.51 -6.41 -11.12
CA ASP A 91 11.50 -6.79 -12.55
C ASP A 91 10.74 -8.11 -12.78
N VAL A 92 10.87 -9.08 -11.87
CA VAL A 92 10.12 -10.35 -11.92
C VAL A 92 8.62 -10.09 -11.70
N ILE A 93 8.26 -9.19 -10.78
CA ILE A 93 6.86 -8.86 -10.48
C ILE A 93 6.18 -8.14 -11.65
N GLN A 94 6.91 -7.27 -12.34
CA GLN A 94 6.40 -6.50 -13.49
C GLN A 94 6.40 -7.29 -14.79
N SER A 95 7.19 -8.38 -14.88
CA SER A 95 7.28 -9.19 -16.09
C SER A 95 6.00 -9.98 -16.34
N GLY A 96 5.42 -9.80 -17.53
CA GLY A 96 4.29 -10.60 -18.01
C GLY A 96 4.68 -11.96 -18.60
N ASP A 97 5.98 -12.25 -18.67
CA ASP A 97 6.54 -13.43 -19.33
C ASP A 97 7.11 -14.46 -18.36
N VAL A 98 7.17 -14.15 -17.06
CA VAL A 98 7.57 -15.12 -16.03
C VAL A 98 6.37 -15.96 -15.55
N PRO A 99 6.61 -17.21 -15.08
CA PRO A 99 5.55 -18.00 -14.48
C PRO A 99 4.93 -17.32 -13.27
N ALA A 100 3.61 -17.45 -13.07
CA ALA A 100 2.89 -16.90 -11.91
C ALA A 100 3.52 -17.31 -10.56
N ALA A 101 4.05 -18.53 -10.47
CA ALA A 101 4.77 -18.99 -9.29
C ALA A 101 6.05 -18.17 -9.03
N ALA A 102 6.77 -17.70 -10.06
CA ALA A 102 7.95 -16.85 -9.92
C ALA A 102 7.56 -15.46 -9.39
N THR A 103 6.49 -14.87 -9.92
CA THR A 103 5.87 -13.63 -9.40
C THR A 103 5.51 -13.79 -7.92
N GLY A 104 4.86 -14.90 -7.57
CA GLY A 104 4.48 -15.21 -6.20
C GLY A 104 5.68 -15.36 -5.26
N VAL A 105 6.79 -15.94 -5.69
CA VAL A 105 8.02 -16.01 -4.89
C VAL A 105 8.66 -14.62 -4.77
N ALA A 106 8.77 -13.87 -5.85
CA ALA A 106 9.34 -12.52 -5.85
C ALA A 106 8.61 -11.56 -4.91
N LEU A 107 7.26 -11.58 -4.90
CA LEU A 107 6.46 -10.82 -3.93
C LEU A 107 6.79 -11.19 -2.48
N SER A 108 6.95 -12.49 -2.19
CA SER A 108 7.36 -12.95 -0.85
C SER A 108 8.78 -12.52 -0.48
N SER A 109 9.70 -12.46 -1.44
CA SER A 109 11.05 -11.95 -1.25
C SER A 109 11.03 -10.47 -0.89
N VAL A 110 10.30 -9.65 -1.65
CA VAL A 110 10.13 -8.20 -1.39
C VAL A 110 9.49 -7.98 -0.02
N PHE A 111 8.45 -8.74 0.33
CA PHE A 111 7.83 -8.68 1.66
C PHE A 111 8.84 -8.93 2.77
N LYS A 112 9.71 -9.94 2.64
CA LYS A 112 10.76 -10.24 3.64
C LYS A 112 11.81 -9.12 3.71
N ILE A 113 12.25 -8.58 2.58
CA ILE A 113 13.21 -7.47 2.54
C ILE A 113 12.66 -6.26 3.32
N LEU A 114 11.39 -5.91 3.10
CA LEU A 114 10.70 -4.84 3.82
C LEU A 114 10.53 -5.17 5.31
N LYS A 115 10.03 -6.36 5.66
CA LYS A 115 9.80 -6.74 7.06
C LYS A 115 11.07 -6.89 7.90
N LEU A 116 12.21 -7.16 7.26
CA LEU A 116 13.49 -7.20 7.94
C LEU A 116 14.15 -5.83 8.07
N GLU A 117 13.56 -4.79 7.49
CA GLU A 117 14.08 -3.41 7.49
C GLU A 117 15.56 -3.38 7.10
N ILE A 118 15.88 -4.05 5.98
CA ILE A 118 17.26 -4.10 5.45
C ILE A 118 17.77 -2.67 5.13
N PHE A 119 16.84 -1.76 4.82
CA PHE A 119 17.06 -0.32 4.71
C PHE A 119 15.99 0.43 5.50
N ASP A 120 16.22 1.71 5.77
CA ASP A 120 15.24 2.60 6.39
C ASP A 120 15.21 3.98 5.71
N HIS A 121 14.47 4.94 6.27
CA HIS A 121 14.38 6.29 5.72
C HIS A 121 15.72 7.04 5.68
N ARG A 122 16.76 6.59 6.40
CA ARG A 122 18.08 7.23 6.41
C ARG A 122 19.03 6.61 5.39
N THR A 123 18.67 5.47 4.79
CA THR A 123 19.51 4.81 3.78
C THR A 123 19.50 5.61 2.47
N PRO A 124 20.67 5.92 1.89
CA PRO A 124 20.74 6.54 0.56
C PRO A 124 20.02 5.68 -0.50
N GLY A 125 19.20 6.31 -1.35
CA GLY A 125 18.40 5.59 -2.35
C GLY A 125 17.08 5.00 -1.83
N ALA A 126 16.75 5.17 -0.53
CA ALA A 126 15.53 4.60 0.04
C ALA A 126 14.25 5.16 -0.58
N ARG A 127 14.23 6.42 -0.99
CA ARG A 127 13.09 7.07 -1.65
C ARG A 127 12.80 6.41 -2.99
N GLU A 128 13.82 6.29 -3.82
CA GLU A 128 13.74 5.70 -5.15
C GLU A 128 13.31 4.23 -5.04
N ALA A 129 13.90 3.51 -4.10
CA ALA A 129 13.59 2.10 -3.85
C ALA A 129 12.15 1.86 -3.39
N ILE A 130 11.63 2.64 -2.42
CA ILE A 130 10.28 2.44 -1.89
C ILE A 130 9.20 2.82 -2.92
N ASN A 131 9.41 3.89 -3.68
CA ASN A 131 8.49 4.29 -4.76
C ASN A 131 8.54 3.29 -5.93
N SER A 132 9.71 2.77 -6.28
CA SER A 132 9.85 1.71 -7.30
C SER A 132 9.12 0.43 -6.87
N ALA A 133 9.18 0.08 -5.58
CA ALA A 133 8.46 -1.07 -5.04
C ALA A 133 6.94 -0.91 -5.16
N VAL A 134 6.38 0.28 -4.86
CA VAL A 134 4.96 0.57 -5.11
C VAL A 134 4.65 0.41 -6.59
N ALA A 135 5.37 1.12 -7.46
CA ALA A 135 5.12 1.11 -8.90
C ALA A 135 5.11 -0.32 -9.47
N ALA A 136 6.07 -1.16 -9.06
CA ALA A 136 6.16 -2.55 -9.50
C ALA A 136 5.05 -3.45 -8.99
N VAL A 137 4.69 -3.32 -7.71
CA VAL A 137 3.67 -4.18 -7.09
C VAL A 137 2.27 -3.81 -7.60
N THR A 138 1.98 -2.52 -7.80
CA THR A 138 0.68 -2.06 -8.30
C THR A 138 0.52 -2.23 -9.81
N SER A 139 1.62 -2.35 -10.56
CA SER A 139 1.60 -2.63 -12.01
C SER A 139 1.68 -4.13 -12.35
N CYS A 140 1.58 -5.03 -11.36
CA CYS A 140 1.69 -6.46 -11.57
C CYS A 140 0.58 -6.99 -12.50
N ARG A 141 0.96 -7.71 -13.57
CA ARG A 141 0.04 -8.22 -14.59
C ARG A 141 -0.26 -9.70 -14.34
N LEU A 142 -1.54 -10.05 -14.24
CA LEU A 142 -1.99 -11.43 -13.94
C LEU A 142 -2.78 -12.10 -15.08
N GLU A 143 -2.76 -11.51 -16.28
CA GLU A 143 -3.65 -11.86 -17.42
C GLU A 143 -3.59 -13.34 -17.86
N LYS A 144 -2.44 -14.02 -17.72
CA LYS A 144 -2.23 -15.42 -18.14
C LYS A 144 -2.25 -16.44 -16.98
N THR A 145 -2.83 -16.07 -15.83
CA THR A 145 -2.75 -16.86 -14.59
C THR A 145 -4.07 -17.56 -14.28
N ASP A 146 -4.01 -18.81 -13.81
CA ASP A 146 -5.20 -19.54 -13.38
C ASP A 146 -5.87 -18.86 -12.16
N PRO A 147 -7.20 -18.98 -11.97
CA PRO A 147 -7.90 -18.24 -10.92
C PRO A 147 -7.39 -18.48 -9.50
N ALA A 148 -6.96 -19.69 -9.15
CA ALA A 148 -6.47 -20.00 -7.81
C ALA A 148 -5.12 -19.33 -7.55
N SER A 149 -4.23 -19.32 -8.55
CA SER A 149 -2.97 -18.60 -8.49
C SER A 149 -3.17 -17.08 -8.46
N VAL A 150 -4.18 -16.54 -9.15
CA VAL A 150 -4.52 -15.10 -9.10
C VAL A 150 -4.85 -14.68 -7.67
N ASP A 151 -5.74 -15.38 -6.98
CA ASP A 151 -6.14 -15.03 -5.60
C ASP A 151 -4.96 -15.10 -4.63
N ALA A 152 -4.10 -16.13 -4.78
CA ALA A 152 -2.89 -16.28 -3.98
C ALA A 152 -1.89 -15.13 -4.23
N ILE A 153 -1.75 -14.68 -5.48
CA ILE A 153 -0.87 -13.55 -5.81
C ILE A 153 -1.47 -12.23 -5.32
N MET A 154 -2.77 -12.00 -5.47
CA MET A 154 -3.45 -10.81 -4.93
C MET A 154 -3.28 -10.72 -3.40
N MET A 155 -3.38 -11.85 -2.69
CA MET A 155 -3.09 -11.88 -1.25
C MET A 155 -1.67 -11.41 -0.94
N LYS A 156 -0.68 -11.85 -1.73
CA LYS A 156 0.72 -11.42 -1.56
C LYS A 156 0.92 -9.96 -1.93
N ILE A 157 0.23 -9.45 -2.94
CA ILE A 157 0.23 -8.02 -3.29
C ILE A 157 -0.26 -7.21 -2.10
N LEU A 158 -1.40 -7.56 -1.50
CA LEU A 158 -1.91 -6.88 -0.30
C LEU A 158 -0.90 -6.88 0.85
N GLN A 159 -0.26 -8.03 1.11
CA GLN A 159 0.77 -8.15 2.15
C GLN A 159 1.97 -7.24 1.87
N VAL A 160 2.44 -7.17 0.62
CA VAL A 160 3.57 -6.30 0.24
C VAL A 160 3.17 -4.83 0.34
N LEU A 161 2.01 -4.43 -0.16
CA LEU A 161 1.51 -3.05 -0.09
C LEU A 161 1.36 -2.58 1.37
N GLY A 162 0.76 -3.41 2.23
CA GLY A 162 0.69 -3.13 3.67
C GLY A 162 2.08 -3.06 4.32
N ALA A 163 3.02 -3.92 3.91
CA ALA A 163 4.40 -3.86 4.41
C ALA A 163 5.16 -2.61 3.94
N ILE A 164 4.93 -2.14 2.71
CA ILE A 164 5.50 -0.89 2.19
C ILE A 164 5.04 0.28 3.04
N MET A 165 3.73 0.39 3.31
CA MET A 165 3.18 1.52 4.05
C MET A 165 3.61 1.52 5.52
N ALA A 166 3.72 0.34 6.14
CA ALA A 166 4.23 0.20 7.50
C ALA A 166 5.78 0.33 7.61
N HIS A 167 6.51 0.39 6.50
CA HIS A 167 7.97 0.44 6.51
C HIS A 167 8.48 1.82 6.97
N PRO A 168 9.60 1.93 7.70
CA PRO A 168 10.16 3.22 8.11
C PRO A 168 10.47 4.19 6.97
N ALA A 169 10.72 3.67 5.76
CA ALA A 169 10.96 4.47 4.56
C ALA A 169 9.67 4.96 3.85
N SER A 170 8.47 4.56 4.32
CA SER A 170 7.20 4.97 3.70
C SER A 170 7.00 6.49 3.73
N ILE A 171 7.67 7.19 4.66
CA ILE A 171 7.71 8.64 4.73
C ILE A 171 8.26 9.31 3.46
N TRP A 172 8.88 8.57 2.56
CA TRP A 172 9.41 9.05 1.28
C TRP A 172 8.54 8.68 0.07
N LEU A 173 7.39 8.02 0.26
CA LEU A 173 6.43 7.79 -0.81
C LEU A 173 5.83 9.12 -1.27
N THR A 174 5.58 9.28 -2.56
CA THR A 174 4.85 10.46 -3.07
C THR A 174 3.36 10.36 -2.74
N ASP A 175 2.64 11.48 -2.78
CA ASP A 175 1.18 11.48 -2.58
C ASP A 175 0.49 10.52 -3.57
N GLN A 176 0.90 10.59 -4.84
CA GLN A 176 0.40 9.72 -5.90
C GLN A 176 0.66 8.23 -5.60
N ALA A 177 1.84 7.89 -5.08
CA ALA A 177 2.15 6.50 -4.73
C ALA A 177 1.21 5.99 -3.65
N VAL A 178 0.98 6.76 -2.58
CA VAL A 178 0.06 6.38 -1.50
C VAL A 178 -1.38 6.21 -2.00
N CYS A 179 -1.88 7.16 -2.80
CA CYS A 179 -3.20 7.04 -3.41
C CYS A 179 -3.31 5.80 -4.32
N THR A 180 -2.24 5.48 -5.07
CA THR A 180 -2.18 4.28 -5.90
C THR A 180 -2.24 3.01 -5.04
N VAL A 181 -1.55 2.96 -3.90
CA VAL A 181 -1.61 1.82 -2.97
C VAL A 181 -3.04 1.60 -2.44
N VAL A 182 -3.71 2.66 -1.99
CA VAL A 182 -5.09 2.61 -1.51
C VAL A 182 -6.04 2.13 -2.61
N ASN A 183 -5.92 2.70 -3.81
CA ASN A 183 -6.74 2.31 -4.96
C ASN A 183 -6.52 0.85 -5.36
N SER A 184 -5.27 0.37 -5.39
CA SER A 184 -4.97 -1.04 -5.67
C SER A 184 -5.58 -1.98 -4.64
N CYS A 185 -5.50 -1.66 -3.34
CA CYS A 185 -6.13 -2.47 -2.29
C CYS A 185 -7.67 -2.48 -2.43
N PHE A 186 -8.29 -1.34 -2.74
CA PHE A 186 -9.73 -1.27 -2.94
C PHE A 186 -10.20 -2.03 -4.19
N GLN A 187 -9.45 -1.99 -5.29
CA GLN A 187 -9.75 -2.80 -6.47
C GLN A 187 -9.84 -4.29 -6.13
N VAL A 188 -8.97 -4.79 -5.24
CA VAL A 188 -9.07 -6.19 -4.76
C VAL A 188 -10.34 -6.41 -3.94
N VAL A 189 -10.77 -5.45 -3.10
CA VAL A 189 -12.05 -5.52 -2.35
C VAL A 189 -13.24 -5.69 -3.31
N GLN A 190 -13.25 -4.92 -4.41
CA GLN A 190 -14.34 -4.98 -5.41
C GLN A 190 -14.30 -6.27 -6.23
N GLN A 191 -13.13 -6.65 -6.74
CA GLN A 191 -12.98 -7.81 -7.62
C GLN A 191 -13.27 -9.15 -6.92
N SER A 192 -12.97 -9.24 -5.62
CA SER A 192 -13.20 -10.44 -4.82
C SER A 192 -14.67 -10.61 -4.38
N ALA A 193 -15.47 -9.54 -4.38
CA ALA A 193 -16.89 -9.56 -3.98
C ALA A 193 -17.72 -10.54 -4.83
N GLY A 194 -17.46 -10.61 -6.15
CA GLY A 194 -18.22 -11.44 -7.09
C GLY A 194 -17.68 -12.86 -7.31
N ARG A 195 -16.53 -13.22 -6.70
CA ARG A 195 -15.79 -14.46 -7.01
C ARG A 195 -15.77 -15.50 -5.90
N GLY A 196 -16.48 -15.26 -4.78
CA GLY A 196 -16.47 -16.18 -3.62
C GLY A 196 -15.18 -16.14 -2.79
N GLY A 197 -14.26 -15.22 -3.07
CA GLY A 197 -12.99 -15.01 -2.37
C GLY A 197 -13.16 -14.26 -1.04
N ASP A 198 -13.96 -14.82 -0.13
CA ASP A 198 -14.32 -14.17 1.14
C ASP A 198 -13.10 -13.82 2.00
N LEU A 199 -12.09 -14.72 2.06
CA LEU A 199 -10.85 -14.45 2.78
C LEU A 199 -10.00 -13.36 2.12
N LEU A 200 -9.90 -13.35 0.79
CA LEU A 200 -9.14 -12.34 0.07
C LEU A 200 -9.79 -10.96 0.25
N GLN A 201 -11.12 -10.90 0.13
CA GLN A 201 -11.87 -9.66 0.36
C GLN A 201 -11.68 -9.14 1.78
N ARG A 202 -11.81 -10.01 2.80
CA ARG A 202 -11.56 -9.61 4.20
C ARG A 202 -10.13 -9.15 4.44
N SER A 203 -9.15 -9.80 3.82
CA SER A 203 -7.74 -9.41 3.93
C SER A 203 -7.47 -8.07 3.25
N ALA A 204 -8.13 -7.79 2.13
CA ALA A 204 -8.06 -6.50 1.45
C ALA A 204 -8.70 -5.39 2.30
N ARG A 205 -9.87 -5.64 2.89
CA ARG A 205 -10.52 -4.70 3.84
C ARG A 205 -9.66 -4.44 5.07
N PHE A 206 -9.05 -5.48 5.63
CA PHE A 206 -8.11 -5.33 6.75
C PHE A 206 -6.88 -4.49 6.35
N THR A 207 -6.31 -4.76 5.18
CA THR A 207 -5.16 -3.99 4.68
C THR A 207 -5.53 -2.53 4.48
N MET A 208 -6.66 -2.23 3.86
CA MET A 208 -7.19 -0.86 3.74
C MET A 208 -7.30 -0.15 5.10
N HIS A 209 -7.77 -0.83 6.14
CA HIS A 209 -7.81 -0.25 7.49
C HIS A 209 -6.42 0.13 7.99
N GLU A 210 -5.42 -0.74 7.82
CA GLU A 210 -4.02 -0.46 8.18
C GLU A 210 -3.43 0.71 7.37
N LEU A 211 -3.82 0.84 6.08
CA LEU A 211 -3.41 1.95 5.23
C LEU A 211 -3.96 3.28 5.76
N ILE A 212 -5.27 3.34 6.03
CA ILE A 212 -5.92 4.50 6.62
C ILE A 212 -5.28 4.83 7.97
N TYR A 213 -5.01 3.82 8.79
CA TYR A 213 -4.31 4.01 10.06
C TYR A 213 -2.96 4.70 9.87
N THR A 214 -2.14 4.19 8.94
CA THR A 214 -0.81 4.69 8.67
C THR A 214 -0.82 6.13 8.15
N VAL A 215 -1.75 6.46 7.23
CA VAL A 215 -1.83 7.80 6.64
C VAL A 215 -2.33 8.82 7.66
N TYR A 216 -3.44 8.54 8.34
CA TYR A 216 -4.08 9.54 9.20
C TYR A 216 -3.47 9.67 10.59
N SER A 217 -2.75 8.65 11.08
CA SER A 217 -1.94 8.79 12.30
C SER A 217 -0.81 9.82 12.16
N ARG A 218 -0.38 10.11 10.93
CA ARG A 218 0.62 11.13 10.63
C ARG A 218 0.04 12.51 10.40
N LEU A 219 -1.27 12.63 10.14
CA LEU A 219 -1.91 13.92 9.86
C LEU A 219 -1.64 14.99 10.93
N PRO A 220 -1.64 14.68 12.25
CA PRO A 220 -1.33 15.67 13.28
C PRO A 220 0.09 16.27 13.19
N GLU A 221 1.01 15.61 12.48
CA GLU A 221 2.39 16.08 12.27
C GLU A 221 2.57 16.85 10.95
N VAL A 222 1.54 16.91 10.10
CA VAL A 222 1.61 17.57 8.79
C VAL A 222 1.33 19.06 8.94
N GLU A 223 2.26 19.90 8.48
CA GLU A 223 2.05 21.35 8.48
C GLU A 223 1.07 21.78 7.38
N PRO A 224 0.22 22.80 7.62
CA PRO A 224 -0.67 23.35 6.61
C PRO A 224 0.11 23.87 5.40
N SER A 225 -0.26 23.43 4.21
CA SER A 225 0.45 23.82 2.98
C SER A 225 -0.28 24.94 2.23
N GLU A 226 0.45 25.77 1.47
CA GLU A 226 -0.15 26.84 0.65
C GLU A 226 -1.18 26.29 -0.36
N TRP A 227 -1.00 25.04 -0.80
CA TRP A 227 -1.94 24.33 -1.69
C TRP A 227 -3.36 24.24 -1.13
N GLU A 228 -3.52 24.20 0.19
CA GLU A 228 -4.84 24.10 0.84
C GLU A 228 -5.68 25.39 0.69
N ASN A 229 -5.01 26.52 0.49
CA ASN A 229 -5.65 27.82 0.30
C ASN A 229 -5.97 28.14 -1.16
N SER A 230 -5.47 27.33 -2.11
CA SER A 230 -5.75 27.48 -3.53
C SER A 230 -7.08 26.83 -3.93
N GLU A 231 -7.91 27.57 -4.67
CA GLU A 231 -9.16 27.08 -5.28
C GLU A 231 -8.93 26.24 -6.55
N SER A 232 -7.70 26.21 -7.08
CA SER A 232 -7.35 25.40 -8.25
C SER A 232 -6.88 24.00 -7.85
N ASP A 233 -7.52 22.97 -8.41
CA ASP A 233 -7.08 21.57 -8.34
C ASP A 233 -5.95 21.23 -9.33
N SER A 234 -5.35 22.23 -9.96
CA SER A 234 -4.31 22.02 -10.96
C SER A 234 -3.10 21.29 -10.36
N GLU A 235 -2.78 20.14 -10.95
CA GLU A 235 -1.65 19.26 -10.60
C GLU A 235 -0.26 19.91 -10.80
N ASP A 236 -0.21 21.08 -11.44
CA ASP A 236 1.00 21.68 -12.02
C ASP A 236 1.84 22.56 -11.08
N THR A 237 1.48 22.67 -9.79
CA THR A 237 2.45 23.24 -8.85
C THR A 237 3.42 22.13 -8.49
N VAL A 238 4.51 22.03 -9.25
CA VAL A 238 5.71 21.26 -8.91
C VAL A 238 6.30 21.87 -7.64
N MET A 239 5.64 21.66 -6.51
CA MET A 239 6.23 21.77 -5.19
C MET A 239 7.33 20.73 -5.17
N ASP A 240 8.54 21.19 -4.94
CA ASP A 240 9.76 20.43 -4.75
C ASP A 240 9.46 19.08 -4.05
N ASP A 241 9.39 17.99 -4.85
CA ASP A 241 9.05 16.59 -4.51
C ASP A 241 10.15 15.93 -3.63
N LEU A 242 10.80 16.76 -2.83
CA LEU A 242 11.81 16.43 -1.85
C LEU A 242 11.19 16.06 -0.50
N GLY A 243 9.93 16.40 -0.25
CA GLY A 243 9.11 15.83 0.83
C GLY A 243 8.44 14.53 0.38
N GLY A 244 8.16 13.61 1.30
CA GLY A 244 7.21 12.53 0.99
C GLY A 244 5.76 12.98 1.15
N TYR A 245 4.84 12.02 1.12
CA TYR A 245 3.41 12.28 1.11
C TYR A 245 2.96 13.07 2.34
N GLY A 246 1.98 13.95 2.12
CA GLY A 246 1.48 14.88 3.11
C GLY A 246 -0.04 15.02 3.02
N ILE A 247 -0.50 16.26 3.18
CA ILE A 247 -1.94 16.56 3.27
C ILE A 247 -2.69 16.22 1.97
N ARG A 248 -2.04 16.33 0.81
CA ARG A 248 -2.69 16.05 -0.48
C ARG A 248 -3.16 14.60 -0.58
N ALA A 249 -2.30 13.63 -0.26
CA ALA A 249 -2.71 12.22 -0.21
C ALA A 249 -3.87 11.99 0.78
N ALA A 250 -3.83 12.61 1.96
CA ALA A 250 -4.90 12.46 2.94
C ALA A 250 -6.24 13.00 2.41
N VAL A 251 -6.24 14.19 1.81
CA VAL A 251 -7.44 14.79 1.20
C VAL A 251 -7.98 13.92 0.05
N ASP A 252 -7.10 13.46 -0.86
CA ASP A 252 -7.50 12.62 -2.00
C ASP A 252 -8.08 11.27 -1.54
N ILE A 253 -7.50 10.67 -0.50
CA ILE A 253 -8.01 9.45 0.11
C ILE A 253 -9.37 9.71 0.78
N PHE A 254 -9.52 10.80 1.53
CA PHE A 254 -10.79 11.13 2.18
C PHE A 254 -11.90 11.35 1.16
N HIS A 255 -11.58 12.06 0.08
CA HIS A 255 -12.48 12.29 -1.05
C HIS A 255 -12.91 10.99 -1.68
N PHE A 256 -11.94 10.11 -1.96
CA PHE A 256 -12.22 8.77 -2.46
C PHE A 256 -13.17 8.01 -1.53
N LEU A 257 -12.92 7.98 -0.22
CA LEU A 257 -13.80 7.32 0.75
C LEU A 257 -15.22 7.92 0.78
N CYS A 258 -15.35 9.24 0.70
CA CYS A 258 -16.64 9.91 0.61
C CYS A 258 -17.36 9.56 -0.70
N SER A 259 -16.64 9.49 -1.81
CA SER A 259 -17.21 9.08 -3.10
C SER A 259 -17.79 7.66 -3.07
N LEU A 260 -17.24 6.76 -2.24
CA LEU A 260 -17.76 5.40 -2.06
C LEU A 260 -19.14 5.38 -1.38
N LEU A 261 -19.50 6.43 -0.64
CA LEU A 261 -20.85 6.61 -0.11
C LEU A 261 -21.84 6.92 -1.24
N ASN A 262 -21.39 7.51 -2.34
CA ASN A 262 -22.21 7.95 -3.49
C ASN A 262 -22.36 6.88 -4.61
N VAL A 263 -21.67 5.73 -4.54
CA VAL A 263 -21.47 4.80 -5.68
C VAL A 263 -22.76 4.17 -6.26
N MET A 264 -23.98 4.41 -5.76
CA MET A 264 -25.18 3.73 -6.27
C MET A 264 -26.38 4.63 -6.61
N GLU A 265 -26.16 5.87 -7.03
CA GLU A 265 -27.13 6.63 -7.83
C GLU A 265 -26.85 6.50 -9.36
N GLY A 266 -26.69 5.27 -9.84
CA GLY A 266 -26.62 4.98 -11.28
C GLY A 266 -28.02 4.83 -11.88
N MET A 267 -28.48 5.85 -12.60
CA MET A 267 -29.76 5.82 -13.33
C MET A 267 -29.59 5.04 -14.63
N GLU A 268 -30.08 3.80 -14.69
CA GLU A 268 -30.32 3.13 -15.99
C GLU A 268 -31.57 3.74 -16.66
N PRO A 269 -31.63 3.79 -18.01
CA PRO A 269 -32.74 4.43 -18.72
C PRO A 269 -34.10 3.70 -18.65
N ASP A 270 -34.22 2.60 -17.91
CA ASP A 270 -35.34 1.64 -18.05
C ASP A 270 -36.20 1.41 -16.79
N GLY A 271 -36.16 2.33 -15.81
CA GLY A 271 -37.24 2.44 -14.80
C GLY A 271 -37.41 1.27 -13.82
N MET A 272 -36.43 0.37 -13.66
CA MET A 272 -36.43 -0.66 -12.61
C MET A 272 -35.73 -0.14 -11.34
N PRO A 273 -36.31 -0.30 -10.13
CA PRO A 273 -35.71 0.27 -8.91
C PRO A 273 -34.47 -0.50 -8.42
N TYR A 274 -33.42 0.27 -8.14
CA TYR A 274 -32.31 0.10 -7.19
C TYR A 274 -31.61 -1.27 -7.15
N GLN A 275 -30.38 -1.33 -7.67
CA GLN A 275 -29.37 -2.04 -6.89
C GLN A 275 -29.27 -1.28 -5.56
N THR A 276 -29.60 -1.91 -4.44
CA THR A 276 -29.32 -1.34 -3.11
C THR A 276 -27.83 -1.00 -3.05
N PRO A 277 -27.40 0.14 -2.44
CA PRO A 277 -25.99 0.33 -2.09
C PRO A 277 -25.47 -0.99 -1.55
N ASP A 278 -24.35 -1.51 -2.05
CA ASP A 278 -23.73 -2.68 -1.44
C ASP A 278 -23.44 -2.26 0.01
N GLU A 279 -24.35 -2.65 0.91
CA GLU A 279 -24.36 -2.21 2.29
C GLU A 279 -23.03 -2.56 2.96
N SER A 280 -22.36 -3.61 2.45
CA SER A 280 -21.03 -3.99 2.88
C SER A 280 -19.96 -2.97 2.49
N ILE A 281 -20.06 -2.34 1.31
CA ILE A 281 -19.15 -1.28 0.84
C ILE A 281 -19.48 0.04 1.53
N GLN A 282 -20.75 0.39 1.68
CA GLN A 282 -21.16 1.61 2.37
C GLN A 282 -20.69 1.57 3.84
N LEU A 283 -21.00 0.49 4.56
CA LEU A 283 -20.57 0.32 5.94
C LEU A 283 -19.04 0.29 6.07
N PHE A 284 -18.35 -0.38 5.14
CA PHE A 284 -16.90 -0.40 5.10
C PHE A 284 -16.31 1.00 4.89
N SER A 285 -16.89 1.81 4.01
CA SER A 285 -16.43 3.18 3.75
C SER A 285 -16.67 4.08 4.97
N LEU A 286 -17.84 3.98 5.61
CA LEU A 286 -18.13 4.69 6.87
C LEU A 286 -17.16 4.28 7.99
N LEU A 287 -16.80 3.01 8.10
CA LEU A 287 -15.79 2.54 9.05
C LEU A 287 -14.42 3.20 8.81
N LEU A 288 -13.96 3.24 7.56
CA LEU A 288 -12.68 3.87 7.22
C LEU A 288 -12.70 5.39 7.45
N ILE A 289 -13.81 6.06 7.12
CA ILE A 289 -13.99 7.50 7.39
C ILE A 289 -13.96 7.77 8.89
N ASN A 290 -14.66 6.95 9.69
CA ASN A 290 -14.66 7.08 11.13
C ASN A 290 -13.24 6.93 11.70
N SER A 291 -12.49 5.91 11.27
CA SER A 291 -11.08 5.73 11.67
C SER A 291 -10.22 6.93 11.26
N ALA A 292 -10.38 7.46 10.04
CA ALA A 292 -9.64 8.63 9.59
C ALA A 292 -9.89 9.86 10.47
N ILE A 293 -11.15 10.10 10.85
CA ILE A 293 -11.53 11.20 11.74
C ILE A 293 -10.96 10.99 13.15
N GLU A 294 -11.06 9.78 13.70
CA GLU A 294 -10.53 9.44 15.03
C GLU A 294 -9.03 9.63 15.15
N LEU A 295 -8.27 9.24 14.12
CA LEU A 295 -6.81 9.35 14.09
C LEU A 295 -6.34 10.79 13.90
N SER A 296 -7.09 11.56 13.12
CA SER A 296 -6.77 12.94 12.83
C SER A 296 -7.13 13.86 14.00
N GLY A 297 -8.24 13.61 14.70
CA GLY A 297 -8.67 14.41 15.83
C GLY A 297 -8.93 15.87 15.47
N ASP A 298 -8.47 16.79 16.33
CA ASP A 298 -8.61 18.23 16.15
C ASP A 298 -7.64 18.81 15.09
N SER A 299 -6.61 18.07 14.69
CA SER A 299 -5.68 18.49 13.63
C SER A 299 -6.35 18.70 12.28
N ILE A 300 -7.49 18.04 12.02
CA ILE A 300 -8.32 18.29 10.83
C ILE A 300 -8.64 19.78 10.69
N GLY A 301 -8.89 20.47 11.82
CA GLY A 301 -9.21 21.89 11.84
C GLY A 301 -8.10 22.80 11.28
N MET A 302 -6.86 22.29 11.20
CA MET A 302 -5.72 23.00 10.60
C MET A 302 -5.67 22.90 9.08
N HIS A 303 -6.50 22.04 8.48
CA HIS A 303 -6.49 21.70 7.06
C HIS A 303 -7.81 22.10 6.36
N PRO A 304 -7.90 23.31 5.75
CA PRO A 304 -9.15 23.86 5.24
C PRO A 304 -9.82 23.03 4.14
N LYS A 305 -9.06 22.34 3.28
CA LYS A 305 -9.63 21.48 2.23
C LYS A 305 -10.32 20.25 2.82
N MET A 306 -9.67 19.60 3.79
CA MET A 306 -10.26 18.45 4.48
C MET A 306 -11.48 18.86 5.31
N MET A 307 -11.43 20.02 5.97
CA MET A 307 -12.57 20.57 6.69
C MET A 307 -13.78 20.83 5.79
N ARG A 308 -13.60 21.44 4.62
CA ARG A 308 -14.68 21.67 3.65
C ARG A 308 -15.32 20.36 3.20
N MET A 309 -14.50 19.35 2.90
CA MET A 309 -14.99 18.02 2.51
C MET A 309 -15.83 17.34 3.61
N ILE A 310 -15.45 17.53 4.88
CA ILE A 310 -16.24 17.04 6.01
C ILE A 310 -17.56 17.81 6.15
N GLN A 311 -17.52 19.13 6.00
CA GLN A 311 -18.66 20.03 6.16
C GLN A 311 -19.70 19.89 5.05
N ASP A 312 -19.25 19.78 3.81
CA ASP A 312 -20.09 19.84 2.62
C ASP A 312 -20.42 18.41 2.16
N ASP A 313 -19.40 17.63 1.81
CA ASP A 313 -19.61 16.31 1.20
C ASP A 313 -20.03 15.27 2.24
N LEU A 314 -19.21 15.03 3.28
CA LEU A 314 -19.50 13.97 4.24
C LEU A 314 -20.82 14.21 4.96
N PHE A 315 -21.05 15.41 5.49
CA PHE A 315 -22.27 15.71 6.24
C PHE A 315 -23.54 15.60 5.39
N HIS A 316 -23.47 15.96 4.10
CA HIS A 316 -24.57 15.73 3.17
C HIS A 316 -24.95 14.24 3.12
N HIS A 317 -23.96 13.35 2.97
CA HIS A 317 -24.20 11.89 2.98
C HIS A 317 -24.72 11.40 4.33
N LEU A 318 -24.17 11.89 5.46
CA LEU A 318 -24.59 11.45 6.80
C LEU A 318 -26.05 11.81 7.08
N VAL A 319 -26.51 13.00 6.71
CA VAL A 319 -27.92 13.42 6.85
C VAL A 319 -28.83 12.59 5.95
N HIS A 320 -28.43 12.39 4.68
CA HIS A 320 -29.20 11.60 3.73
C HIS A 320 -29.41 10.16 4.21
N TYR A 321 -28.33 9.48 4.62
CA TYR A 321 -28.40 8.09 5.07
C TYR A 321 -28.90 7.92 6.51
N GLY A 322 -28.74 8.92 7.39
CA GLY A 322 -29.20 8.85 8.77
C GLY A 322 -30.72 8.62 8.89
N SER A 323 -31.50 9.16 7.96
CA SER A 323 -32.96 9.06 7.97
C SER A 323 -33.51 7.73 7.42
N CYS A 324 -32.71 7.00 6.65
CA CYS A 324 -33.18 5.87 5.82
C CYS A 324 -32.34 4.58 6.01
N SER A 325 -31.43 4.55 7.00
CA SER A 325 -30.48 3.45 7.17
C SER A 325 -30.93 2.39 8.17
N LYS A 326 -30.35 1.19 8.04
CA LYS A 326 -30.48 0.11 9.02
C LYS A 326 -29.73 0.47 10.31
N PRO A 327 -30.07 -0.14 11.46
CA PRO A 327 -29.50 0.21 12.76
C PRO A 327 -27.96 0.21 12.83
N LEU A 328 -27.29 -0.70 12.11
CA LEU A 328 -25.83 -0.79 12.11
C LEU A 328 -25.17 0.40 11.39
N VAL A 329 -25.69 0.78 10.23
CA VAL A 329 -25.23 1.95 9.47
C VAL A 329 -25.52 3.23 10.25
N LEU A 330 -26.72 3.35 10.83
CA LEU A 330 -27.07 4.48 11.69
C LEU A 330 -26.14 4.60 12.90
N SER A 331 -25.82 3.48 13.56
CA SER A 331 -24.86 3.47 14.66
C SER A 331 -23.48 4.00 14.25
N MET A 332 -23.01 3.68 13.04
CA MET A 332 -21.73 4.17 12.52
C MET A 332 -21.80 5.66 12.18
N ILE A 333 -22.90 6.11 11.55
CA ILE A 333 -23.15 7.54 11.28
C ILE A 333 -23.14 8.34 12.59
N CYS A 334 -23.86 7.88 13.61
CA CYS A 334 -23.86 8.53 14.93
C CYS A 334 -22.46 8.56 15.56
N SER A 335 -21.66 7.51 15.38
CA SER A 335 -20.26 7.48 15.84
C SER A 335 -19.41 8.55 15.16
N ILE A 336 -19.53 8.69 13.84
CA ILE A 336 -18.84 9.73 13.07
C ILE A 336 -19.25 11.12 13.55
N VAL A 337 -20.56 11.38 13.66
CA VAL A 337 -21.08 12.67 14.12
C VAL A 337 -20.60 12.99 15.55
N LEU A 338 -20.57 11.99 16.43
CA LEU A 338 -20.07 12.15 17.80
C LEU A 338 -18.57 12.48 17.82
N ASN A 339 -17.76 11.80 17.02
CA ASN A 339 -16.34 12.11 16.88
C ASN A 339 -16.12 13.52 16.35
N LEU A 340 -16.88 13.95 15.33
CA LEU A 340 -16.83 15.31 14.79
C LEU A 340 -17.27 16.37 15.82
N TYR A 341 -18.27 16.07 16.64
CA TYR A 341 -18.68 16.93 17.75
C TYR A 341 -17.56 17.11 18.79
N HIS A 342 -16.86 16.04 19.14
CA HIS A 342 -15.78 16.09 20.13
C HIS A 342 -14.52 16.79 19.63
N PHE A 343 -14.11 16.51 18.39
CA PHE A 343 -12.85 17.05 17.86
C PHE A 343 -13.00 18.42 17.21
N LEU A 344 -14.16 18.74 16.61
CA LEU A 344 -14.36 19.94 15.80
C LEU A 344 -15.60 20.77 16.21
N PRO A 345 -15.85 21.02 17.51
CA PRO A 345 -17.12 21.59 18.00
C PRO A 345 -17.42 22.99 17.47
N ARG A 346 -16.40 23.81 17.19
CA ARG A 346 -16.57 25.19 16.70
C ARG A 346 -16.81 25.25 15.20
N SER A 347 -16.15 24.38 14.45
CA SER A 347 -16.20 24.39 12.99
C SER A 347 -17.45 23.67 12.45
N MET A 348 -18.04 22.76 13.23
CA MET A 348 -19.17 21.92 12.79
C MET A 348 -20.54 22.36 13.34
N ARG A 349 -20.64 23.53 13.98
CA ARG A 349 -21.86 23.92 14.73
C ARG A 349 -23.14 23.91 13.87
N LEU A 350 -23.07 24.42 12.65
CA LEU A 350 -24.24 24.51 11.75
C LEU A 350 -24.66 23.12 11.27
N GLN A 351 -23.68 22.29 10.89
CA GLN A 351 -23.89 20.92 10.45
C GLN A 351 -24.50 20.05 11.55
N LEU A 352 -24.03 20.22 12.79
CA LEU A 352 -24.54 19.50 13.96
C LEU A 352 -25.93 19.97 14.41
N GLU A 353 -26.31 21.22 14.12
CA GLU A 353 -27.67 21.71 14.38
C GLU A 353 -28.65 21.21 13.31
N ALA A 354 -28.16 20.94 12.09
CA ALA A 354 -28.96 20.45 10.97
C ALA A 354 -29.16 18.92 10.98
N PHE A 355 -28.20 18.17 11.51
CA PHE A 355 -28.28 16.71 11.69
C PHE A 355 -29.15 16.35 12.90
#